data_AF-A0A520EA44-F1
#
_entry.id   AF-A0A520EA44-F1
#
_cell.length_a   1.000
_cell.length_b   1.000
_cell.length_c   1.000
_cell.angle_alpha   90.00
_cell.angle_beta   90.00
_cell.angle_gamma   90.00
#
_symmetry.space_group_name_H-M   'P 1'
#
loop_
_entity.id
_entity.type
_entity.pdbx_description
1 polymer ?
#
loop_
_entity_poly.entity_id
_entity_poly.type
_entity_poly.pdbx_seq_one_letter_code
_entity_poly.pdbx_strand_id
1 'polypeptide(L)'
;SIMEGNTTRVIENSEGARTTPSIVAYQEDGEVLVGASAKRQAVTNPKNTLYAVKRLIGRKFDEKEVQKDIDLMPYTIAKADNGDAWVEARGKKIAPQQVSAEILRKMKKTAEDYLGEPVTEAVITVPAYFNDAQRQATKDAGRIAGLDVKRIINEPTAAALAFGLDKQDKRDRKIAVYDLGGGTFDVSIIEIADVDGEKQFEVLSTNGDTFLGGEDFDQRVIDYIIGEFKKEQGVDLSKDVLALQRLKEAAEKAKIELSNSPATDVNLPYITADASGPKHLNIKLTRAKFESLVEELIERTIAPCRTAIKDAGVSVNDISDVILVGGMTRMPKVQE
;
A
#
# COMPACT_ATOMS: atom_id res chain seq x y z
N SER A 1 -6.18 4.96 14.56
CA SER A 1 -7.19 5.86 15.13
C SER A 1 -7.43 5.47 16.58
N ILE A 2 -8.09 6.32 17.35
CA ILE A 2 -8.57 6.03 18.70
C ILE A 2 -10.08 6.27 18.79
N MET A 3 -10.69 5.78 19.87
CA MET A 3 -12.04 6.15 20.28
C MET A 3 -11.95 7.23 21.36
N GLU A 4 -12.53 8.40 21.12
CA GLU A 4 -12.75 9.45 22.12
C GLU A 4 -14.23 9.45 22.51
N GLY A 5 -14.58 8.72 23.56
CA GLY A 5 -15.98 8.42 23.87
C GLY A 5 -16.62 7.61 22.73
N ASN A 6 -17.64 8.19 22.08
CA ASN A 6 -18.36 7.53 20.98
C ASN A 6 -17.90 7.95 19.58
N THR A 7 -16.87 8.79 19.46
CA THR A 7 -16.36 9.25 18.17
C THR A 7 -14.99 8.67 17.87
N THR A 8 -14.78 8.29 16.62
CA THR A 8 -13.47 7.85 16.13
C THR A 8 -12.63 9.07 15.74
N ARG A 9 -11.36 9.10 16.16
CA ARG A 9 -10.41 10.15 15.76
C ARG A 9 -9.18 9.59 15.09
N VAL A 10 -8.81 10.17 13.96
CA VAL A 10 -7.51 9.96 13.31
C VAL A 10 -6.51 10.93 13.92
N ILE A 11 -5.37 10.40 14.38
CA ILE A 11 -4.33 11.16 15.08
C ILE A 11 -3.23 11.55 14.08
N GLU A 12 -2.70 12.76 14.24
CA GLU A 12 -1.55 13.24 13.47
C GLU A 12 -0.25 12.71 14.07
N ASN A 13 0.68 12.29 13.22
CA ASN A 13 2.01 11.88 13.64
C ASN A 13 2.88 13.09 14.04
N SER A 14 4.10 12.83 14.50
CA SER A 14 5.10 13.85 14.84
C SER A 14 5.45 14.81 13.70
N GLU A 15 5.12 14.47 12.45
CA GLU A 15 5.32 15.31 11.27
C GLU A 15 4.05 16.09 10.86
N GLY A 16 2.98 16.04 11.66
CA GLY A 16 1.71 16.72 11.39
C GLY A 16 0.85 16.05 10.32
N ALA A 17 1.18 14.83 9.90
CA ALA A 17 0.45 14.08 8.88
C ALA A 17 -0.49 13.04 9.52
N ARG A 18 -1.68 12.86 8.93
CA ARG A 18 -2.68 11.87 9.39
C ARG A 18 -2.40 10.45 8.89
N THR A 19 -1.41 10.28 8.04
CA THR A 19 -0.89 9.00 7.59
C THR A 19 0.63 9.02 7.65
N THR A 20 1.23 7.85 7.82
CA THR A 20 2.68 7.69 7.85
C THR A 20 3.11 6.74 6.74
N PRO A 21 4.09 7.11 5.89
CA PRO A 21 4.64 6.19 4.90
C PRO A 21 5.12 4.90 5.57
N SER A 22 4.73 3.75 5.01
CA SER A 22 5.19 2.43 5.50
C SER A 22 6.58 2.12 4.97
N ILE A 23 7.54 2.95 5.38
CA ILE A 23 8.94 2.94 4.94
C ILE A 23 9.84 2.97 6.17
N VAL A 24 10.84 2.11 6.19
CA VAL A 24 11.84 1.98 7.26
C VAL A 24 13.23 2.06 6.65
N ALA A 25 14.12 2.86 7.21
CA ALA A 25 15.51 2.94 6.75
C ALA A 25 16.49 2.68 7.89
N TYR A 26 17.49 1.84 7.62
CA TYR A 26 18.55 1.50 8.55
C TYR A 26 19.83 2.29 8.21
N GLN A 27 20.22 3.19 9.11
CA GLN A 27 21.42 4.02 8.96
C GLN A 27 22.70 3.26 9.34
N GLU A 28 23.85 3.82 9.00
CA GLU A 28 25.17 3.23 9.27
C GLU A 28 25.54 3.24 10.75
N ASP A 29 25.13 4.30 11.44
CA ASP A 29 25.31 4.48 12.88
C ASP A 29 24.35 3.63 13.75
N GLY A 30 23.45 2.88 13.11
CA GLY A 30 22.45 2.06 13.77
C GLY A 30 21.11 2.77 14.02
N GLU A 31 20.95 4.03 13.63
CA GLU A 31 19.66 4.72 13.69
C GLU A 31 18.63 4.05 12.76
N VAL A 32 17.39 3.93 13.24
CA VAL A 32 16.25 3.43 12.45
C VAL A 32 15.28 4.58 12.19
N LEU A 33 15.15 4.97 10.93
CA LEU A 33 14.18 5.98 10.50
C LEU A 33 12.89 5.31 10.06
N VAL A 34 11.75 5.92 10.36
CA VAL A 34 10.43 5.41 9.97
C VAL A 34 9.55 6.55 9.44
N GLY A 35 8.84 6.31 8.35
CA GLY A 35 7.88 7.26 7.80
C GLY A 35 8.51 8.30 6.89
N ALA A 36 8.16 9.57 7.07
CA ALA A 36 8.59 10.64 6.17
C ALA A 36 10.11 10.86 6.18
N SER A 37 10.79 10.64 7.31
CA SER A 37 12.25 10.71 7.41
C SER A 37 12.91 9.61 6.58
N ALA A 38 12.43 8.37 6.69
CA ALA A 38 12.89 7.25 5.87
C ALA A 38 12.63 7.49 4.38
N LYS A 39 11.43 8.00 4.01
CA LYS A 39 11.10 8.33 2.61
C LYS A 39 12.09 9.34 2.02
N ARG A 40 12.42 10.42 2.74
CA ARG A 40 13.30 11.50 2.24
C ARG A 40 14.71 11.05 1.88
N GLN A 41 15.28 10.10 2.61
CA GLN A 41 16.65 9.63 2.38
C GLN A 41 16.74 8.39 1.46
N ALA A 42 15.61 7.90 0.95
CA ALA A 42 15.57 6.67 0.16
C ALA A 42 16.50 6.73 -1.07
N VAL A 43 16.63 7.91 -1.68
CA VAL A 43 17.50 8.16 -2.84
C VAL A 43 18.99 7.95 -2.57
N THR A 44 19.48 8.28 -1.37
CA THR A 44 20.89 8.12 -1.01
C THR A 44 21.19 6.79 -0.31
N ASN A 45 20.16 6.07 0.12
CA ASN A 45 20.29 4.80 0.83
C ASN A 45 19.31 3.71 0.32
N PRO A 46 19.26 3.44 -1.00
CA PRO A 46 18.20 2.61 -1.60
C PRO A 46 18.24 1.15 -1.12
N LYS A 47 19.42 0.60 -0.85
CA LYS A 47 19.60 -0.80 -0.42
C LYS A 47 19.19 -1.06 1.02
N ASN A 48 19.16 -0.04 1.87
CA ASN A 48 18.81 -0.18 3.29
C ASN A 48 17.53 0.58 3.66
N THR A 49 16.76 0.99 2.64
CA THR A 49 15.45 1.62 2.80
C THR A 49 14.39 0.65 2.32
N LEU A 50 13.66 0.08 3.28
CA LEU A 50 12.69 -0.97 3.06
C LEU A 50 11.28 -0.38 2.98
N TYR A 51 10.56 -0.74 1.92
CA TYR A 51 9.19 -0.32 1.67
C TYR A 51 8.42 -1.46 0.99
N ALA A 52 7.09 -1.36 0.94
CA ALA A 52 6.22 -2.41 0.39
C ALA A 52 6.40 -3.80 1.04
N VAL A 53 7.00 -3.87 2.24
CA VAL A 53 7.28 -5.14 2.95
C VAL A 53 5.99 -5.93 3.28
N LYS A 54 4.82 -5.27 3.30
CA LYS A 54 3.51 -5.93 3.40
C LYS A 54 3.26 -6.93 2.25
N ARG A 55 3.90 -6.77 1.08
CA ARG A 55 3.83 -7.75 -0.02
C ARG A 55 4.59 -9.05 0.29
N LEU A 56 5.56 -9.01 1.21
CA LEU A 56 6.44 -10.14 1.58
C LEU A 56 6.03 -10.84 2.88
N ILE A 57 5.29 -10.14 3.75
CA ILE A 57 4.93 -10.66 5.08
C ILE A 57 4.17 -12.00 4.96
N GLY A 58 4.64 -13.03 5.66
CA GLY A 58 4.02 -14.35 5.69
C GLY A 58 4.16 -15.18 4.42
N ARG A 59 5.06 -14.82 3.49
CA ARG A 59 5.30 -15.56 2.23
C ARG A 59 6.56 -16.40 2.24
N LYS A 60 6.57 -17.42 1.39
CA LYS A 60 7.77 -18.20 1.06
C LYS A 60 8.59 -17.51 0.00
N PHE A 61 9.91 -17.61 0.11
CA PHE A 61 10.85 -17.02 -0.84
C PHE A 61 10.57 -17.49 -2.28
N ASP A 62 10.27 -18.78 -2.46
CA ASP A 62 10.09 -19.39 -3.78
C ASP A 62 8.72 -19.09 -4.42
N GLU A 63 7.82 -18.34 -3.77
CA GLU A 63 6.54 -17.93 -4.37
C GLU A 63 6.78 -17.04 -5.60
N LYS A 64 6.00 -17.27 -6.67
CA LYS A 64 6.15 -16.57 -7.96
C LYS A 64 6.12 -15.06 -7.81
N GLU A 65 5.26 -14.57 -6.94
CA GLU A 65 5.06 -13.16 -6.71
C GLU A 65 6.23 -12.53 -5.93
N VAL A 66 6.85 -13.28 -5.02
CA VAL A 66 8.10 -12.86 -4.34
C VAL A 66 9.26 -12.83 -5.34
N GLN A 67 9.35 -13.83 -6.23
CA GLN A 67 10.36 -13.85 -7.28
C GLN A 67 10.25 -12.65 -8.22
N LYS A 68 9.02 -12.19 -8.52
CA LYS A 68 8.81 -10.94 -9.27
C LYS A 68 9.34 -9.72 -8.52
N ASP A 69 9.07 -9.62 -7.22
CA ASP A 69 9.50 -8.46 -6.41
C ASP A 69 11.03 -8.42 -6.21
N ILE A 70 11.74 -9.56 -6.26
CA ILE A 70 13.22 -9.62 -6.20
C ILE A 70 13.86 -8.77 -7.30
N ASP A 71 13.32 -8.81 -8.51
CA ASP A 71 13.86 -8.08 -9.66
C ASP A 71 13.49 -6.59 -9.64
N LEU A 72 12.50 -6.21 -8.84
CA LEU A 72 11.95 -4.85 -8.80
C LEU A 72 12.45 -4.02 -7.62
N MET A 73 12.76 -4.65 -6.49
CA MET A 73 13.11 -3.94 -5.27
C MET A 73 14.59 -3.55 -5.23
N PRO A 74 14.95 -2.34 -4.77
CA PRO A 74 16.33 -1.90 -4.66
C PRO A 74 17.07 -2.52 -3.48
N TYR A 75 16.34 -3.04 -2.50
CA TYR A 75 16.86 -3.79 -1.36
C TYR A 75 16.82 -5.29 -1.64
N THR A 76 17.67 -6.04 -0.94
CA THR A 76 17.75 -7.49 -1.14
C THR A 76 16.58 -8.18 -0.43
N ILE A 77 15.86 -9.01 -1.17
CA ILE A 77 14.96 -10.03 -0.63
C ILE A 77 15.75 -11.34 -0.59
N ALA A 78 15.81 -11.97 0.58
CA ALA A 78 16.66 -13.13 0.85
C ALA A 78 15.84 -14.31 1.39
N LYS A 79 16.29 -15.52 1.08
CA LYS A 79 15.72 -16.75 1.64
C LYS A 79 16.19 -16.93 3.08
N ALA A 80 15.24 -17.05 4.01
CA ALA A 80 15.51 -17.47 5.38
C ALA A 80 15.76 -18.97 5.46
N ASP A 81 16.31 -19.43 6.59
CA ASP A 81 16.65 -20.84 6.80
C ASP A 81 15.42 -21.76 6.76
N ASN A 82 14.25 -21.23 7.13
CA ASN A 82 12.95 -21.92 7.06
C ASN A 82 12.22 -21.75 5.70
N GLY A 83 12.89 -21.14 4.71
CA GLY A 83 12.36 -20.87 3.37
C GLY A 83 11.46 -19.64 3.24
N ASP A 84 11.24 -18.87 4.31
CA ASP A 84 10.46 -17.64 4.26
C ASP A 84 11.18 -16.54 3.46
N ALA A 85 10.40 -15.63 2.88
CA ALA A 85 10.90 -14.43 2.24
C ALA A 85 11.29 -13.40 3.33
N TRP A 86 12.58 -13.15 3.48
CA TRP A 86 13.13 -12.11 4.36
C TRP A 86 13.72 -10.98 3.54
N VAL A 87 14.12 -9.91 4.20
CA VAL A 87 14.81 -8.78 3.59
C VAL A 87 16.18 -8.61 4.24
N GLU A 88 17.12 -7.97 3.55
CA GLU A 88 18.43 -7.66 4.09
C GLU A 88 18.65 -6.15 4.14
N ALA A 89 19.13 -5.66 5.27
CA ALA A 89 19.64 -4.30 5.43
C ALA A 89 20.91 -4.33 6.26
N ARG A 90 21.95 -3.62 5.82
CA ARG A 90 23.26 -3.52 6.49
C ARG A 90 23.85 -4.91 6.82
N GLY A 91 23.74 -5.85 5.89
CA GLY A 91 24.29 -7.21 6.02
C GLY A 91 23.51 -8.12 6.98
N LYS A 92 22.35 -7.68 7.48
CA LYS A 92 21.51 -8.45 8.41
C LYS A 92 20.23 -8.88 7.72
N LYS A 93 19.94 -10.19 7.79
CA LYS A 93 18.62 -10.72 7.41
C LYS A 93 17.61 -10.31 8.48
N ILE A 94 16.50 -9.72 8.04
CA ILE A 94 15.43 -9.18 8.88
C ILE A 94 14.12 -9.78 8.38
N ALA A 95 13.31 -10.31 9.30
CA ALA A 95 12.00 -10.84 8.95
C ALA A 95 11.03 -9.67 8.61
N PRO A 96 10.11 -9.81 7.64
CA PRO A 96 9.15 -8.77 7.29
C PRO A 96 8.36 -8.22 8.50
N GLN A 97 8.02 -9.09 9.45
CA GLN A 97 7.32 -8.77 10.69
C GLN A 97 8.12 -7.80 11.57
N GLN A 98 9.45 -7.91 11.59
CA GLN A 98 10.31 -6.99 12.35
C GLN A 98 10.32 -5.60 11.71
N VAL A 99 10.35 -5.52 10.37
CA VAL A 99 10.25 -4.23 9.67
C VAL A 99 8.87 -3.60 9.90
N SER A 100 7.79 -4.38 9.78
CA SER A 100 6.44 -3.91 10.10
C SER A 100 6.30 -3.49 11.56
N ALA A 101 7.03 -4.12 12.49
CA ALA A 101 7.03 -3.72 13.89
C ALA A 101 7.61 -2.32 14.10
N GLU A 102 8.62 -1.88 13.34
CA GLU A 102 9.13 -0.49 13.42
C GLU A 102 8.05 0.53 13.04
N ILE A 103 7.24 0.22 12.02
CA ILE A 103 6.10 1.04 11.61
C ILE A 103 5.06 1.09 12.74
N LEU A 104 4.72 -0.07 13.30
CA LEU A 104 3.75 -0.18 14.40
C LEU A 104 4.24 0.52 15.67
N ARG A 105 5.54 0.50 15.97
CA ARG A 105 6.12 1.27 17.09
C ARG A 105 5.96 2.76 16.88
N LYS A 106 6.16 3.28 15.66
CA LYS A 106 5.88 4.69 15.37
C LYS A 106 4.39 5.03 15.54
N MET A 107 3.47 4.13 15.15
CA MET A 107 2.03 4.34 15.34
C MET A 107 1.64 4.30 16.82
N LYS A 108 2.19 3.36 17.59
CA LYS A 108 2.06 3.31 19.05
C LYS A 108 2.53 4.60 19.68
N LYS A 109 3.76 5.05 19.37
CA LYS A 109 4.33 6.30 19.90
C LYS A 109 3.48 7.52 19.54
N THR A 110 2.93 7.55 18.33
CA THR A 110 2.01 8.61 17.90
C THR A 110 0.75 8.66 18.78
N ALA A 111 0.18 7.51 19.12
CA ALA A 111 -0.95 7.45 20.03
C ALA A 111 -0.57 7.83 21.47
N GLU A 112 0.58 7.35 21.97
CA GLU A 112 1.10 7.70 23.30
C GLU A 112 1.36 9.21 23.45
N ASP A 113 1.95 9.84 22.44
CA ASP A 113 2.19 11.29 22.43
C ASP A 113 0.90 12.11 22.46
N TYR A 114 -0.14 11.61 21.81
CA TYR A 114 -1.44 12.25 21.79
C TYR A 114 -2.21 12.05 23.11
N LEU A 115 -2.17 10.84 23.67
CA LEU A 115 -2.94 10.47 24.87
C LEU A 115 -2.24 10.89 26.17
N GLY A 116 -0.91 11.03 26.17
CA GLY A 116 -0.11 11.31 27.36
C GLY A 116 0.08 10.11 28.29
N GLU A 117 -0.22 8.89 27.82
CA GLU A 117 -0.10 7.65 28.59
C GLU A 117 0.37 6.47 27.73
N PRO A 118 0.92 5.38 28.33
CA PRO A 118 1.38 4.22 27.58
C PRO A 118 0.26 3.48 26.85
N VAL A 119 0.52 3.07 25.61
CA VAL A 119 -0.43 2.28 24.79
C VAL A 119 0.10 0.86 24.64
N THR A 120 -0.64 -0.12 25.16
CA THR A 120 -0.20 -1.52 25.20
C THR A 120 -1.07 -2.45 24.37
N GLU A 121 -2.22 -2.00 23.88
CA GLU A 121 -3.19 -2.83 23.18
C GLU A 121 -3.55 -2.23 21.82
N ALA A 122 -3.83 -3.07 20.83
CA ALA A 122 -4.22 -2.60 19.50
C ALA A 122 -5.16 -3.55 18.75
N VAL A 123 -5.94 -2.96 17.85
CA VAL A 123 -6.58 -3.64 16.72
C VAL A 123 -5.76 -3.31 15.46
N ILE A 124 -5.34 -4.34 14.72
CA ILE A 124 -4.51 -4.17 13.52
C ILE A 124 -5.26 -4.70 12.30
N THR A 125 -5.23 -3.94 11.21
CA THR A 125 -5.92 -4.31 9.97
C THR A 125 -5.08 -5.24 9.10
N VAL A 126 -5.73 -6.09 8.31
CA VAL A 126 -5.13 -6.90 7.24
C VAL A 126 -6.06 -6.96 6.03
N PRO A 127 -5.54 -7.19 4.82
CA PRO A 127 -6.35 -7.50 3.64
C PRO A 127 -7.31 -8.66 3.93
N ALA A 128 -8.51 -8.62 3.37
CA ALA A 128 -9.48 -9.69 3.60
C ALA A 128 -8.96 -11.04 3.08
N TYR A 129 -8.25 -11.00 1.94
CA TYR A 129 -7.69 -12.18 1.29
C TYR A 129 -6.38 -12.70 1.89
N PHE A 130 -5.89 -12.13 3.01
CA PHE A 130 -4.72 -12.67 3.70
C PHE A 130 -4.99 -14.08 4.25
N ASN A 131 -4.05 -14.99 3.99
CA ASN A 131 -4.07 -16.35 4.53
C ASN A 131 -3.60 -16.40 6.00
N ASP A 132 -3.67 -17.58 6.60
CA ASP A 132 -3.32 -17.79 8.02
C ASP A 132 -1.88 -17.38 8.35
N ALA A 133 -0.91 -17.67 7.47
CA ALA A 133 0.48 -17.32 7.69
C ALA A 133 0.69 -15.80 7.68
N GLN A 134 0.04 -15.08 6.76
CA GLN A 134 0.11 -13.62 6.67
C GLN A 134 -0.57 -12.92 7.86
N ARG A 135 -1.73 -13.44 8.28
CA ARG A 135 -2.44 -12.96 9.49
C ARG A 135 -1.61 -13.16 10.74
N GLN A 136 -1.03 -14.35 10.91
CA GLN A 136 -0.19 -14.67 12.06
C GLN A 136 1.08 -13.79 12.07
N ALA A 137 1.74 -13.65 10.93
CA ALA A 137 2.90 -12.77 10.77
C ALA A 137 2.59 -11.30 11.12
N THR A 138 1.42 -10.79 10.73
CA THR A 138 0.99 -9.43 11.09
C THR A 138 0.73 -9.30 12.59
N LYS A 139 0.12 -10.31 13.21
CA LYS A 139 -0.08 -10.36 14.66
C LYS A 139 1.26 -10.38 15.40
N ASP A 140 2.25 -11.11 14.89
CA ASP A 140 3.60 -11.16 15.45
C ASP A 140 4.33 -9.82 15.30
N ALA A 141 4.14 -9.08 14.20
CA ALA A 141 4.64 -7.72 14.07
C ALA A 141 4.11 -6.80 15.19
N GLY A 142 2.82 -6.92 15.53
CA GLY A 142 2.21 -6.21 16.66
C GLY A 142 2.87 -6.57 18.00
N ARG A 143 3.08 -7.86 18.26
CA ARG A 143 3.77 -8.34 19.47
C ARG A 143 5.20 -7.82 19.57
N ILE A 144 5.97 -7.87 18.47
CA ILE A 144 7.34 -7.35 18.38
C ILE A 144 7.38 -5.83 18.62
N ALA A 145 6.31 -5.12 18.27
CA ALA A 145 6.14 -3.69 18.54
C ALA A 145 5.73 -3.38 20.00
N GLY A 146 5.54 -4.41 20.84
CA GLY A 146 5.09 -4.24 22.22
C GLY A 146 3.60 -3.90 22.34
N LEU A 147 2.78 -4.46 21.44
CA LEU A 147 1.32 -4.35 21.46
C LEU A 147 0.69 -5.74 21.68
N ASP A 148 -0.24 -5.83 22.62
CA ASP A 148 -1.19 -6.93 22.72
C ASP A 148 -2.27 -6.76 21.65
N VAL A 149 -2.21 -7.61 20.62
CA VAL A 149 -3.10 -7.56 19.47
C VAL A 149 -4.43 -8.21 19.82
N LYS A 150 -5.38 -7.39 20.29
CA LYS A 150 -6.73 -7.83 20.70
C LYS A 150 -7.55 -8.38 19.55
N ARG A 151 -7.35 -7.83 18.35
CA ARG A 151 -8.04 -8.28 17.14
C ARG A 151 -7.21 -7.99 15.90
N ILE A 152 -7.21 -8.95 14.99
CA ILE A 152 -6.91 -8.71 13.58
C ILE A 152 -8.25 -8.51 12.88
N ILE A 153 -8.43 -7.36 12.23
CA ILE A 153 -9.66 -7.03 11.50
C ILE A 153 -9.38 -6.92 10.01
N ASN A 154 -10.33 -7.36 9.18
CA ASN A 154 -10.22 -7.19 7.74
C ASN A 154 -10.40 -5.71 7.38
N GLU A 155 -9.56 -5.20 6.49
CA GLU A 155 -9.60 -3.83 5.96
C GLU A 155 -11.00 -3.43 5.45
N PRO A 156 -11.67 -4.21 4.57
CA PRO A 156 -12.99 -3.84 4.10
C PRO A 156 -14.06 -3.87 5.20
N THR A 157 -13.93 -4.75 6.21
CA THR A 157 -14.81 -4.75 7.38
C THR A 157 -14.62 -3.50 8.24
N ALA A 158 -13.37 -3.07 8.44
CA ALA A 158 -13.08 -1.83 9.16
C ALA A 158 -13.64 -0.60 8.42
N ALA A 159 -13.58 -0.59 7.08
CA ALA A 159 -14.19 0.45 6.26
C ALA A 159 -15.72 0.44 6.36
N ALA A 160 -16.34 -0.74 6.31
CA ALA A 160 -17.78 -0.90 6.48
C ALA A 160 -18.27 -0.45 7.86
N LEU A 161 -17.52 -0.76 8.93
CA LEU A 161 -17.81 -0.26 10.28
C LEU A 161 -17.77 1.28 10.31
N ALA A 162 -16.73 1.89 9.74
CA ALA A 162 -16.62 3.34 9.68
C ALA A 162 -17.78 3.99 8.90
N PHE A 163 -18.20 3.38 7.78
CA PHE A 163 -19.36 3.84 7.01
C PHE A 163 -20.69 3.66 7.75
N GLY A 164 -20.86 2.52 8.43
CA GLY A 164 -22.10 2.13 9.11
C GLY A 164 -22.37 2.94 10.37
N LEU A 165 -21.33 3.45 11.05
CA LEU A 165 -21.45 4.27 12.27
C LEU A 165 -22.20 5.59 12.03
N ASP A 166 -22.00 6.22 10.87
CA ASP A 166 -22.59 7.53 10.57
C ASP A 166 -24.04 7.46 10.04
N LYS A 167 -24.53 6.26 9.71
CA LYS A 167 -25.85 6.09 9.11
C LYS A 167 -26.89 5.80 10.19
N GLN A 168 -27.89 6.67 10.34
CA GLN A 168 -28.99 6.47 11.30
C GLN A 168 -30.16 5.63 10.76
N ASP A 169 -30.09 5.16 9.52
CA ASP A 169 -31.15 4.31 8.98
C ASP A 169 -31.07 2.88 9.55
N LYS A 170 -32.25 2.27 9.75
CA LYS A 170 -32.45 0.90 10.26
C LYS A 170 -32.71 -0.11 9.15
N ARG A 171 -32.37 0.20 7.90
CA ARG A 171 -32.65 -0.68 6.77
C ARG A 171 -31.47 -1.61 6.56
N ASP A 172 -31.78 -2.85 6.25
CA ASP A 172 -30.78 -3.79 5.76
C ASP A 172 -30.22 -3.27 4.43
N ARG A 173 -28.90 -3.27 4.32
CA ARG A 173 -28.19 -2.75 3.14
C ARG A 173 -27.06 -3.69 2.78
N LYS A 174 -26.94 -3.95 1.49
CA LYS A 174 -25.79 -4.63 0.92
C LYS A 174 -24.88 -3.58 0.32
N ILE A 175 -23.62 -3.58 0.74
CA ILE A 175 -22.60 -2.66 0.25
C ILE A 175 -21.49 -3.45 -0.44
N ALA A 176 -20.83 -2.82 -1.40
CA ALA A 176 -19.58 -3.30 -1.97
C ALA A 176 -18.45 -2.38 -1.49
N VAL A 177 -17.47 -2.95 -0.80
CA VAL A 177 -16.23 -2.25 -0.48
C VAL A 177 -15.20 -2.62 -1.53
N TYR A 178 -14.77 -1.64 -2.33
CA TYR A 178 -13.69 -1.76 -3.31
C TYR A 178 -12.46 -1.04 -2.74
N ASP A 179 -11.45 -1.80 -2.34
CA ASP A 179 -10.22 -1.29 -1.74
C ASP A 179 -9.03 -1.49 -2.68
N LEU A 180 -8.58 -0.42 -3.33
CA LEU A 180 -7.39 -0.43 -4.17
C LEU A 180 -6.28 0.42 -3.53
N GLY A 181 -5.39 -0.28 -2.82
CA GLY A 181 -4.30 0.30 -2.06
C GLY A 181 -3.02 0.50 -2.86
N GLY A 182 -1.91 0.61 -2.14
CA GLY A 182 -0.57 0.72 -2.73
C GLY A 182 -0.05 -0.61 -3.30
N GLY A 183 -0.46 -1.75 -2.74
CA GLY A 183 0.07 -3.06 -3.18
C GLY A 183 -0.94 -4.20 -3.25
N THR A 184 -2.18 -3.99 -2.79
CA THR A 184 -3.23 -4.99 -2.80
C THR A 184 -4.54 -4.40 -3.30
N PHE A 185 -5.36 -5.26 -3.86
CA PHE A 185 -6.73 -5.01 -4.24
C PHE A 185 -7.64 -6.00 -3.51
N ASP A 186 -8.67 -5.51 -2.83
CA ASP A 186 -9.69 -6.33 -2.19
C ASP A 186 -11.08 -5.81 -2.58
N VAL A 187 -12.02 -6.72 -2.79
CA VAL A 187 -13.45 -6.42 -2.92
C VAL A 187 -14.24 -7.30 -1.98
N SER A 188 -15.15 -6.70 -1.22
CA SER A 188 -16.03 -7.45 -0.31
C SER A 188 -17.47 -7.00 -0.43
N ILE A 189 -18.38 -7.97 -0.48
CA ILE A 189 -19.81 -7.72 -0.39
C ILE A 189 -20.22 -7.93 1.07
N ILE A 190 -20.77 -6.88 1.68
CA ILE A 190 -21.07 -6.85 3.10
C ILE A 190 -22.54 -6.50 3.27
N GLU A 191 -23.26 -7.31 4.05
CA GLU A 191 -24.60 -7.00 4.52
C GLU A 191 -24.52 -6.31 5.87
N ILE A 192 -25.19 -5.17 5.97
CA ILE A 192 -25.38 -4.42 7.20
C ILE A 192 -26.85 -4.57 7.56
N ALA A 193 -27.13 -5.29 8.64
CA ALA A 193 -28.49 -5.53 9.12
C ALA A 193 -28.69 -4.89 10.51
N ASP A 194 -29.90 -4.37 10.77
CA ASP A 194 -30.30 -3.94 12.11
C ASP A 194 -31.05 -5.09 12.79
N VAL A 195 -30.39 -5.74 13.75
CA VAL A 195 -30.95 -6.86 14.51
C VAL A 195 -31.11 -6.40 15.95
N ASP A 196 -32.36 -6.28 16.40
CA ASP A 196 -32.71 -5.87 17.76
C ASP A 196 -32.14 -4.50 18.20
N GLY A 197 -31.92 -3.58 17.25
CA GLY A 197 -31.34 -2.26 17.51
C GLY A 197 -29.80 -2.24 17.50
N GLU A 198 -29.15 -3.37 17.21
CA GLU A 198 -27.72 -3.48 17.02
C GLU A 198 -27.39 -3.73 15.54
N LYS A 199 -26.39 -3.00 15.03
CA LYS A 199 -25.93 -3.21 13.66
C LYS A 199 -25.02 -4.42 13.58
N GLN A 200 -25.43 -5.42 12.80
CA GLN A 200 -24.61 -6.57 12.44
C GLN A 200 -23.99 -6.35 11.06
N PHE A 201 -22.72 -6.74 10.94
CA PHE A 201 -21.94 -6.62 9.70
C PHE A 201 -21.51 -8.03 9.29
N GLU A 202 -22.11 -8.55 8.24
CA GLU A 202 -21.82 -9.88 7.70
C GLU A 202 -21.09 -9.75 6.36
N VAL A 203 -19.92 -10.37 6.24
CA VAL A 203 -19.20 -10.46 4.97
C VAL A 203 -19.78 -11.64 4.19
N LEU A 204 -20.59 -11.35 3.17
CA LEU A 204 -21.21 -12.37 2.32
C LEU A 204 -20.17 -13.04 1.40
N SER A 205 -19.25 -12.24 0.87
CA SER A 205 -18.16 -12.74 0.04
C SER A 205 -16.97 -11.78 0.04
N THR A 206 -15.79 -12.31 -0.29
CA THR A 206 -14.58 -11.52 -0.49
C THR A 206 -13.74 -12.11 -1.63
N ASN A 207 -13.13 -11.25 -2.42
CA ASN A 207 -12.22 -11.62 -3.49
C ASN A 207 -11.18 -10.50 -3.67
N GLY A 208 -10.14 -10.71 -4.47
CA GLY A 208 -9.11 -9.69 -4.65
C GLY A 208 -7.85 -10.19 -5.33
N ASP A 209 -6.83 -9.35 -5.33
CA ASP A 209 -5.48 -9.63 -5.81
C ASP A 209 -4.45 -9.01 -4.84
N THR A 210 -3.72 -9.88 -4.14
CA THR A 210 -2.72 -9.47 -3.15
C THR A 210 -1.42 -8.91 -3.77
N PHE A 211 -1.34 -8.83 -5.10
CA PHE A 211 -0.24 -8.28 -5.90
C PHE A 211 -0.72 -7.35 -7.02
N LEU A 212 -1.68 -6.49 -6.68
CA LEU A 212 -2.19 -5.45 -7.54
C LEU A 212 -2.44 -4.19 -6.73
N GLY A 213 -1.72 -3.11 -7.01
CA GLY A 213 -1.98 -1.83 -6.38
C GLY A 213 -1.18 -0.69 -6.99
N GLY A 214 -1.20 0.47 -6.36
CA GLY A 214 -0.55 1.68 -6.85
C GLY A 214 0.94 1.55 -7.24
N GLU A 215 1.69 0.61 -6.66
CA GLU A 215 3.08 0.31 -7.03
C GLU A 215 3.17 -0.27 -8.46
N ASP A 216 2.22 -1.12 -8.86
CA ASP A 216 2.17 -1.67 -10.21
C ASP A 216 1.84 -0.56 -11.23
N PHE A 217 1.02 0.43 -10.84
CA PHE A 217 0.74 1.62 -11.66
C PHE A 217 1.98 2.51 -11.82
N ASP A 218 2.74 2.71 -10.73
CA ASP A 218 4.01 3.45 -10.76
C ASP A 218 5.00 2.77 -11.71
N GLN A 219 5.09 1.44 -11.65
CA GLN A 219 5.99 0.69 -12.52
C GLN A 219 5.70 0.92 -14.01
N ARG A 220 4.42 1.02 -14.42
CA ARG A 220 4.08 1.31 -15.83
C ARG A 220 4.52 2.69 -16.29
N VAL A 221 4.47 3.67 -15.40
CA VAL A 221 4.98 5.02 -15.67
C VAL A 221 6.51 5.00 -15.76
N ILE A 222 7.18 4.27 -14.86
CA ILE A 222 8.64 4.10 -14.88
C ILE A 222 9.08 3.43 -16.19
N ASP A 223 8.47 2.31 -16.57
CA ASP A 223 8.81 1.56 -17.79
C ASP A 223 8.65 2.44 -19.04
N TYR A 224 7.55 3.22 -19.09
CA TYR A 224 7.33 4.19 -20.16
C TYR A 224 8.44 5.25 -20.21
N ILE A 225 8.78 5.87 -19.08
CA ILE A 225 9.81 6.89 -18.99
C ILE A 225 11.18 6.34 -19.42
N ILE A 226 11.57 5.15 -18.94
CA ILE A 226 12.83 4.49 -19.31
C ILE A 226 12.86 4.23 -20.83
N GLY A 227 11.74 3.73 -21.37
CA GLY A 227 11.60 3.48 -22.81
C GLY A 227 11.77 4.73 -23.65
N GLU A 228 11.11 5.83 -23.30
CA GLU A 228 11.22 7.11 -24.02
C GLU A 228 12.62 7.72 -23.86
N PHE A 229 13.17 7.74 -22.65
CA PHE A 229 14.51 8.27 -22.41
C PHE A 229 15.58 7.50 -23.19
N LYS A 230 15.46 6.17 -23.28
CA LYS A 230 16.36 5.34 -24.09
C LYS A 230 16.24 5.64 -25.59
N LYS A 231 15.04 5.92 -26.09
CA LYS A 231 14.83 6.34 -27.50
C LYS A 231 15.45 7.70 -27.79
N GLU A 232 15.28 8.67 -26.88
CA GLU A 232 15.74 10.04 -27.08
C GLU A 232 17.23 10.24 -26.81
N GLN A 233 17.77 9.60 -25.76
CA GLN A 233 19.13 9.83 -25.27
C GLN A 233 20.07 8.64 -25.49
N GLY A 234 19.56 7.48 -25.92
CA GLY A 234 20.37 6.27 -26.13
C GLY A 234 20.87 5.60 -24.85
N VAL A 235 20.46 6.08 -23.67
CA VAL A 235 20.92 5.58 -22.35
C VAL A 235 19.81 4.80 -21.67
N ASP A 236 20.16 3.64 -21.11
CA ASP A 236 19.23 2.77 -20.40
C ASP A 236 19.29 3.00 -18.89
N LEU A 237 18.31 3.73 -18.35
CA LEU A 237 18.25 4.07 -16.92
C LEU A 237 17.94 2.87 -16.01
N SER A 238 17.48 1.74 -16.55
CA SER A 238 17.18 0.54 -15.75
C SER A 238 18.38 -0.07 -15.04
N LYS A 239 19.60 0.32 -15.43
CA LYS A 239 20.86 -0.17 -14.85
C LYS A 239 21.42 0.75 -13.78
N ASP A 240 20.86 1.95 -13.62
CA ASP A 240 21.33 2.96 -12.68
C ASP A 240 20.39 3.00 -11.47
N VAL A 241 20.81 2.40 -10.36
CA VAL A 241 20.02 2.28 -9.13
C VAL A 241 19.62 3.65 -8.57
N LEU A 242 20.48 4.65 -8.68
CA LEU A 242 20.18 6.00 -8.20
C LEU A 242 19.15 6.68 -9.12
N ALA A 243 19.28 6.51 -10.43
CA ALA A 243 18.29 7.01 -11.38
C ALA A 243 16.93 6.34 -11.16
N LEU A 244 16.88 5.02 -10.97
CA LEU A 244 15.65 4.28 -10.72
C LEU A 244 14.91 4.77 -9.47
N GLN A 245 15.62 5.04 -8.38
CA GLN A 245 14.98 5.54 -7.16
C GLN A 245 14.37 6.94 -7.37
N ARG A 246 15.06 7.82 -8.10
CA ARG A 246 14.53 9.15 -8.46
C ARG A 246 13.35 9.06 -9.42
N LEU A 247 13.41 8.13 -10.38
CA LEU A 247 12.31 7.85 -11.30
C LEU A 247 11.08 7.35 -10.57
N LYS A 248 11.24 6.46 -9.59
CA LYS A 248 10.13 5.94 -8.78
C LYS A 248 9.38 7.06 -8.06
N GLU A 249 10.10 7.95 -7.39
CA GLU A 249 9.49 9.11 -6.70
C GLU A 249 8.80 10.06 -7.69
N ALA A 250 9.42 10.32 -8.83
CA ALA A 250 8.86 11.20 -9.85
C ALA A 250 7.62 10.58 -10.53
N ALA A 251 7.62 9.27 -10.77
CA ALA A 251 6.51 8.52 -11.34
C ALA A 251 5.30 8.48 -10.39
N GLU A 252 5.52 8.18 -9.10
CA GLU A 252 4.47 8.22 -8.07
C GLU A 252 3.83 9.62 -8.01
N LYS A 253 4.67 10.67 -7.99
CA LYS A 253 4.20 12.05 -7.98
C LYS A 253 3.38 12.39 -9.23
N ALA A 254 3.87 12.03 -10.42
CA ALA A 254 3.18 12.27 -11.68
C ALA A 254 1.82 11.55 -11.73
N LYS A 255 1.77 10.28 -11.31
CA LYS A 255 0.53 9.50 -11.18
C LYS A 255 -0.50 10.23 -10.31
N ILE A 256 -0.09 10.70 -9.13
CA ILE A 256 -0.96 11.39 -8.18
C ILE A 256 -1.46 12.72 -8.77
N GLU A 257 -0.58 13.50 -9.39
CA GLU A 257 -0.94 14.78 -10.02
C GLU A 257 -1.96 14.58 -11.17
N LEU A 258 -1.79 13.53 -11.97
CA LEU A 258 -2.70 13.20 -13.07
C LEU A 258 -4.11 12.81 -12.61
N SER A 259 -4.31 12.50 -11.33
CA SER A 259 -5.66 12.29 -10.78
C SER A 259 -6.47 13.59 -10.74
N ASN A 260 -5.81 14.76 -10.72
CA ASN A 260 -6.47 16.08 -10.67
C ASN A 260 -6.19 16.94 -11.91
N SER A 261 -5.07 16.71 -12.59
CA SER A 261 -4.64 17.46 -13.77
C SER A 261 -4.71 16.62 -15.04
N PRO A 262 -4.97 17.21 -16.23
CA PRO A 262 -4.96 16.50 -17.49
C PRO A 262 -3.55 16.17 -18.00
N ALA A 263 -2.51 16.82 -17.47
CA ALA A 263 -1.11 16.58 -17.77
C ALA A 263 -0.19 17.00 -16.61
N THR A 264 1.03 16.48 -16.60
CA THR A 264 2.14 16.86 -15.71
C THR A 264 3.49 16.73 -16.44
N ASP A 265 4.52 17.39 -15.94
CA ASP A 265 5.88 17.33 -16.44
C ASP A 265 6.79 16.59 -15.46
N VAL A 266 7.41 15.50 -15.93
CA VAL A 266 8.44 14.76 -15.21
C VAL A 266 9.79 15.33 -15.57
N ASN A 267 10.32 16.18 -14.68
CA ASN A 267 11.61 16.86 -14.86
C ASN A 267 12.63 16.40 -13.80
N LEU A 268 13.65 15.66 -14.24
CA LEU A 268 14.77 15.22 -13.40
C LEU A 268 16.11 15.70 -14.00
N PRO A 269 16.63 16.84 -13.52
CA PRO A 269 17.95 17.30 -13.92
C PRO A 269 19.05 16.34 -13.43
N TYR A 270 20.12 16.16 -14.21
CA TYR A 270 21.26 15.32 -13.85
C TYR A 270 20.82 13.91 -13.47
N ILE A 271 19.92 13.30 -14.25
CA ILE A 271 19.38 11.97 -13.95
C ILE A 271 20.45 10.88 -14.10
N THR A 272 21.36 11.06 -15.05
CA THR A 272 22.52 10.21 -15.27
C THR A 272 23.60 10.98 -16.06
N ALA A 273 24.71 10.35 -16.42
CA ALA A 273 25.74 10.92 -17.28
C ALA A 273 26.29 9.87 -18.26
N ASP A 274 26.73 10.32 -19.43
CA ASP A 274 27.44 9.51 -20.41
C ASP A 274 28.74 10.19 -20.88
N ALA A 275 29.38 9.65 -21.91
CA ALA A 275 30.62 10.22 -22.47
C ALA A 275 30.45 11.66 -23.00
N SER A 276 29.22 12.09 -23.31
CA SER A 276 28.91 13.47 -23.75
C SER A 276 28.63 14.43 -22.60
N GLY A 277 28.51 13.93 -21.37
CA GLY A 277 28.28 14.72 -20.17
C GLY A 277 26.97 14.37 -19.44
N PRO A 278 26.51 15.25 -18.54
CA PRO A 278 25.28 15.02 -17.77
C PRO A 278 24.04 15.02 -18.67
N LYS A 279 23.08 14.16 -18.33
CA LYS A 279 21.79 14.04 -19.00
C LYS A 279 20.65 14.47 -18.07
N HIS A 280 19.60 15.03 -18.67
CA HIS A 280 18.40 15.49 -17.98
C HIS A 280 17.20 14.77 -18.57
N LEU A 281 16.25 14.40 -17.71
CA LEU A 281 14.95 13.88 -18.14
C LEU A 281 13.94 15.02 -18.14
N ASN A 282 13.23 15.21 -19.23
CA ASN A 282 12.07 16.10 -19.29
C ASN A 282 11.00 15.46 -20.19
N ILE A 283 9.98 14.86 -19.57
CA ILE A 283 8.88 14.21 -20.28
C ILE A 283 7.56 14.80 -19.81
N LYS A 284 6.74 15.24 -20.77
CA LYS A 284 5.35 15.59 -20.51
C LYS A 284 4.47 14.35 -20.56
N LEU A 285 3.79 14.03 -19.46
CA LEU A 285 2.86 12.90 -19.36
C LEU A 285 1.42 13.42 -19.30
N THR A 286 0.55 12.90 -20.16
CA THR A 286 -0.89 13.23 -20.15
C THR A 286 -1.67 12.16 -19.40
N ARG A 287 -2.85 12.53 -18.86
CA ARG A 287 -3.76 11.58 -18.20
C ARG A 287 -4.17 10.46 -19.16
N ALA A 288 -4.54 10.80 -20.39
CA ALA A 288 -4.89 9.82 -21.41
C ALA A 288 -3.75 8.82 -21.69
N LYS A 289 -2.49 9.30 -21.70
CA LYS A 289 -1.34 8.40 -21.85
C LYS A 289 -1.20 7.50 -20.63
N PHE A 290 -1.29 8.04 -19.42
CA PHE A 290 -1.25 7.25 -18.20
C PHE A 290 -2.35 6.18 -18.16
N GLU A 291 -3.60 6.54 -18.49
CA GLU A 291 -4.72 5.60 -18.59
C GLU A 291 -4.42 4.46 -19.55
N SER A 292 -3.86 4.74 -20.74
CA SER A 292 -3.47 3.69 -21.70
C SER A 292 -2.36 2.75 -21.20
N LEU A 293 -1.54 3.19 -20.24
CA LEU A 293 -0.43 2.39 -19.70
C LEU A 293 -0.89 1.42 -18.60
N VAL A 294 -2.06 1.65 -18.01
CA VAL A 294 -2.57 0.93 -16.84
C VAL A 294 -3.98 0.36 -17.02
N GLU A 295 -4.57 0.49 -18.21
CA GLU A 295 -5.92 0.01 -18.52
C GLU A 295 -6.11 -1.45 -18.10
N GLU A 296 -5.14 -2.30 -18.41
CA GLU A 296 -5.20 -3.72 -18.07
C GLU A 296 -5.01 -4.01 -16.56
N LEU A 297 -4.40 -3.10 -15.79
CA LEU A 297 -4.38 -3.19 -14.32
C LEU A 297 -5.76 -2.90 -13.75
N ILE A 298 -6.48 -1.93 -14.33
CA ILE A 298 -7.84 -1.58 -13.92
C ILE A 298 -8.80 -2.71 -14.30
N GLU A 299 -8.69 -3.26 -15.51
CA GLU A 299 -9.50 -4.41 -15.94
C GLU A 299 -9.32 -5.63 -15.04
N ARG A 300 -8.10 -5.89 -14.55
CA ARG A 300 -7.81 -6.96 -13.58
C ARG A 300 -8.61 -6.83 -12.27
N THR A 301 -9.05 -5.62 -11.89
CA THR A 301 -9.88 -5.41 -10.70
C THR A 301 -11.34 -5.80 -10.91
N ILE A 302 -11.82 -5.86 -12.17
CA ILE A 302 -13.23 -6.10 -12.47
C ILE A 302 -13.62 -7.57 -12.28
N ALA A 303 -12.75 -8.51 -12.63
CA ALA A 303 -13.05 -9.94 -12.51
C ALA A 303 -13.27 -10.39 -11.06
N PRO A 304 -12.46 -9.98 -10.06
CA PRO A 304 -12.75 -10.21 -8.65
C PRO A 304 -14.08 -9.61 -8.22
N CYS A 305 -14.45 -8.40 -8.68
CA CYS A 305 -15.75 -7.79 -8.35
C CYS A 305 -16.92 -8.65 -8.82
N ARG A 306 -16.89 -9.13 -10.07
CA ARG A 306 -17.93 -10.01 -10.62
C ARG A 306 -18.02 -11.32 -9.84
N THR A 307 -16.87 -11.86 -9.45
CA THR A 307 -16.79 -13.11 -8.68
C THR A 307 -17.36 -12.92 -7.28
N ALA A 308 -16.99 -11.85 -6.57
CA ALA A 308 -17.52 -11.54 -5.24
C ALA A 308 -19.05 -11.37 -5.26
N ILE A 309 -19.60 -10.65 -6.25
CA ILE A 309 -21.06 -10.49 -6.39
C ILE A 309 -21.75 -11.83 -6.60
N LYS A 310 -21.19 -12.68 -7.47
CA LYS A 310 -21.71 -14.03 -7.73
C LYS A 310 -21.66 -14.91 -6.49
N ASP A 311 -20.53 -14.93 -5.78
CA ASP A 311 -20.31 -15.78 -4.60
C ASP A 311 -21.19 -15.33 -3.42
N ALA A 312 -21.51 -14.03 -3.32
CA ALA A 312 -22.49 -13.52 -2.36
C ALA A 312 -23.94 -13.89 -2.72
N GLY A 313 -24.20 -14.42 -3.91
CA GLY A 313 -25.55 -14.78 -4.36
C GLY A 313 -26.46 -13.58 -4.60
N VAL A 314 -25.90 -12.41 -4.94
CA VAL A 314 -26.64 -11.16 -5.15
C VAL A 314 -26.47 -10.66 -6.58
N SER A 315 -27.36 -9.77 -7.02
CA SER A 315 -27.22 -9.03 -8.27
C SER A 315 -26.59 -7.65 -8.03
N VAL A 316 -26.10 -7.01 -9.09
CA VAL A 316 -25.56 -5.65 -9.01
C VAL A 316 -26.60 -4.66 -8.49
N ASN A 317 -27.88 -4.87 -8.81
CA ASN A 317 -28.97 -4.00 -8.38
C ASN A 317 -29.31 -4.13 -6.88
N ASP A 318 -28.84 -5.19 -6.22
CA ASP A 318 -29.02 -5.38 -4.77
C ASP A 318 -27.99 -4.58 -3.96
N ILE A 319 -26.91 -4.09 -4.61
CA ILE A 319 -25.87 -3.31 -3.97
C ILE A 319 -26.34 -1.86 -3.82
N SER A 320 -26.57 -1.45 -2.58
CA SER A 320 -27.09 -0.12 -2.24
C SER A 320 -26.03 0.97 -2.29
N ASP A 321 -24.79 0.62 -1.93
CA ASP A 321 -23.67 1.56 -1.90
C ASP A 321 -22.38 0.88 -2.36
N VAL A 322 -21.56 1.64 -3.08
CA VAL A 322 -20.18 1.27 -3.41
C VAL A 322 -19.26 2.20 -2.62
N ILE A 323 -18.39 1.62 -1.81
CA ILE A 323 -17.43 2.34 -0.98
C ILE A 323 -16.04 2.14 -1.59
N LEU A 324 -15.45 3.24 -2.06
CA LEU A 324 -14.09 3.25 -2.58
C LEU A 324 -13.10 3.52 -1.44
N VAL A 325 -12.17 2.60 -1.23
CA VAL A 325 -11.13 2.64 -0.20
C VAL A 325 -9.76 2.51 -0.86
N GLY A 326 -8.73 3.07 -0.23
CA GLY A 326 -7.36 3.00 -0.75
C GLY A 326 -7.03 4.16 -1.69
N GLY A 327 -5.78 4.62 -1.64
CA GLY A 327 -5.35 5.84 -2.32
C GLY A 327 -5.45 5.77 -3.85
N MET A 328 -5.37 4.58 -4.44
CA MET A 328 -5.37 4.41 -5.88
C MET A 328 -6.78 4.56 -6.49
N THR A 329 -7.84 4.44 -5.69
CA THR A 329 -9.23 4.75 -6.11
C THR A 329 -9.48 6.24 -6.38
N ARG A 330 -8.50 7.11 -6.08
CA ARG A 330 -8.54 8.53 -6.44
C ARG A 330 -8.30 8.79 -7.92
N MET A 331 -7.82 7.79 -8.67
CA MET A 331 -7.69 7.88 -10.13
C MET A 331 -9.08 7.93 -10.77
N PRO A 332 -9.40 8.96 -11.60
CA PRO A 332 -10.72 9.08 -12.24
C PRO A 332 -11.14 7.82 -13.00
N LYS A 333 -10.22 7.20 -13.74
CA LYS A 333 -10.50 5.99 -14.52
C LYS A 333 -10.83 4.74 -13.69
N VAL A 334 -10.46 4.72 -12.41
CA VAL A 334 -10.86 3.65 -11.48
C VAL A 334 -12.28 3.88 -10.95
N GLN A 335 -12.74 5.14 -10.93
CA GLN A 335 -14.09 5.51 -10.47
C GLN A 335 -15.15 5.37 -11.58
N GLU A 336 -14.75 5.58 -12.84
CA GLU A 336 -15.56 5.33 -14.04
C GLU A 336 -15.84 3.83 -14.24
#